data_AF-R7HNL6-F1
#
_entry.id   AF-R7HNL6-F1
#
_cell.length_a   1.000
_cell.length_b   1.000
_cell.length_c   1.000
_cell.angle_alpha   90.00
_cell.angle_beta   90.00
_cell.angle_gamma   90.00
#
_symmetry.space_group_name_H-M   'P 1'
#
loop_
_entity.id
_entity.type
_entity.pdbx_description
1 polymer ?
#
loop_
_entity_poly.entity_id
_entity_poly.type
_entity_poly.pdbx_seq_one_letter_code
_entity_poly.pdbx_strand_id
1 'polypeptide(L)'
;MKKEKEDTEKKFFIYLDLEPYLAQWFIHDSGGTQPIVLRKNSVERRILATYLLKLPPGARPNLKENSNVEIVLPENKAKPPKNYNYLSRQGLDILKRTIRDRFIIELWTDLHRHGYIGRRRDELIYAWMEAHGIEITDTNWNSIAKIYIRQYKNYLQREAYKRKSKKS
;
A
#
# COMPACT_ATOMS: atom_id res chain seq x y z
N MET A 1 -45.76 -10.75 13.47
CA MET A 1 -45.43 -9.45 12.86
C MET A 1 -43.95 -9.19 13.11
N LYS A 2 -43.17 -9.01 12.03
CA LYS A 2 -41.74 -8.64 11.96
C LYS A 2 -40.72 -9.57 12.65
N LYS A 3 -40.20 -10.52 11.86
CA LYS A 3 -38.83 -11.06 12.07
C LYS A 3 -37.87 -9.90 11.80
N GLU A 4 -37.23 -9.39 12.85
CA GLU A 4 -36.06 -8.53 12.71
C GLU A 4 -34.97 -9.36 12.05
N LYS A 5 -34.74 -9.10 10.76
CA LYS A 5 -33.56 -9.58 10.05
C LYS A 5 -32.38 -8.76 10.56
N GLU A 6 -31.75 -9.27 11.61
CA GLU A 6 -30.38 -8.93 11.91
C GLU A 6 -29.48 -9.63 10.88
N ASP A 7 -29.55 -9.19 9.62
CA ASP A 7 -28.54 -9.49 8.60
C ASP A 7 -27.26 -8.75 9.05
N THR A 8 -26.53 -9.35 9.99
CA THR A 8 -25.15 -8.98 10.28
C THR A 8 -24.37 -9.24 9.00
N GLU A 9 -24.20 -8.19 8.19
CA GLU A 9 -23.57 -8.25 6.88
C GLU A 9 -22.18 -8.86 7.03
N LYS A 10 -22.05 -10.13 6.60
CA LYS A 10 -20.83 -10.89 6.80
C LYS A 10 -19.72 -10.27 5.95
N LYS A 11 -18.82 -9.54 6.60
CA LYS A 11 -17.69 -8.90 5.93
C LYS A 11 -16.64 -9.96 5.55
N PHE A 12 -16.12 -9.85 4.34
CA PHE A 12 -15.05 -10.68 3.82
C PHE A 12 -13.76 -9.87 3.76
N PHE A 13 -12.63 -10.54 3.94
CA PHE A 13 -11.33 -9.88 4.07
C PHE A 13 -10.27 -10.51 3.18
N ILE A 14 -9.30 -9.69 2.77
CA ILE A 14 -8.00 -10.12 2.27
C ILE A 14 -6.94 -9.71 3.28
N TYR A 15 -6.04 -10.64 3.56
CA TYR A 15 -4.94 -10.47 4.50
C TYR A 15 -3.62 -10.29 3.75
N LEU A 16 -2.90 -9.23 4.08
CA LEU A 16 -1.60 -8.91 3.52
C LEU A 16 -0.53 -8.85 4.60
N ASP A 17 0.62 -9.40 4.26
CA ASP A 17 1.86 -9.22 5.00
C ASP A 17 2.74 -8.21 4.26
N LEU A 18 2.98 -7.05 4.88
CA LEU A 18 3.78 -5.95 4.34
C LEU A 18 4.97 -5.65 5.26
N GLU A 19 5.98 -4.95 4.75
CA GLU A 19 7.04 -4.40 5.61
C GLU A 19 6.43 -3.42 6.64
N PRO A 20 6.93 -3.34 7.89
CA PRO A 20 6.27 -2.58 8.97
C PRO A 20 5.96 -1.12 8.63
N TYR A 21 6.93 -0.37 8.10
CA TYR A 21 6.69 1.02 7.68
C TYR A 21 5.60 1.14 6.59
N LEU A 22 5.51 0.14 5.70
CA LEU A 22 4.55 0.14 4.60
C LEU A 22 3.15 -0.20 5.09
N ALA A 23 3.05 -1.16 6.03
CA ALA A 23 1.79 -1.46 6.71
C ALA A 23 1.27 -0.24 7.46
N GLN A 24 2.10 0.39 8.30
CA GLN A 24 1.75 1.58 9.08
C GLN A 24 1.28 2.73 8.17
N TRP A 25 2.07 3.06 7.14
CA TRP A 25 1.71 4.07 6.16
C TRP A 25 0.38 3.74 5.46
N PHE A 26 0.18 2.49 5.03
CA PHE A 26 -1.01 2.13 4.25
C PHE A 26 -2.29 2.17 5.10
N ILE A 27 -2.20 1.80 6.39
CA ILE A 27 -3.29 1.94 7.36
C ILE A 27 -3.60 3.43 7.57
N HIS A 28 -2.57 4.24 7.80
CA HIS A 28 -2.72 5.69 8.01
C HIS A 28 -3.35 6.39 6.79
N ASP A 29 -2.81 6.19 5.59
CA ASP A 29 -3.39 6.70 4.34
C ASP A 29 -4.82 6.20 4.15
N SER A 30 -5.14 4.98 4.57
CA SER A 30 -6.50 4.44 4.45
C SER A 30 -7.49 4.95 5.51
N GLY A 31 -7.11 5.93 6.34
CA GLY A 31 -7.97 6.54 7.37
C GLY A 31 -7.63 6.12 8.80
N GLY A 32 -6.50 5.44 9.02
CA GLY A 32 -5.97 5.15 10.35
C GLY A 32 -6.65 4.00 11.09
N THR A 33 -7.57 3.28 10.46
CA THR A 33 -8.34 2.20 11.11
C THR A 33 -8.11 0.85 10.45
N GLN A 34 -8.13 -0.21 11.27
CA GLN A 34 -8.20 -1.59 10.80
C GLN A 34 -9.57 -2.19 11.15
N PRO A 35 -10.20 -2.96 10.24
CA PRO A 35 -9.74 -3.32 8.89
C PRO A 35 -9.86 -2.16 7.88
N ILE A 36 -8.96 -2.12 6.90
CA ILE A 36 -8.90 -1.08 5.86
C ILE A 36 -10.10 -1.19 4.93
N VAL A 37 -10.84 -0.09 4.79
CA VAL A 37 -11.87 0.07 3.75
C VAL A 37 -11.26 0.88 2.61
N LEU A 38 -11.02 0.24 1.47
CA LEU A 38 -10.39 0.90 0.32
C LEU A 38 -11.24 2.05 -0.21
N ARG A 39 -10.60 3.20 -0.44
CA ARG A 39 -11.23 4.38 -1.05
C ARG A 39 -11.88 4.02 -2.38
N LYS A 40 -13.02 4.66 -2.68
CA LYS A 40 -13.68 4.50 -3.99
C LYS A 40 -12.70 4.92 -5.09
N ASN A 41 -12.61 4.11 -6.15
CA ASN A 41 -11.70 4.31 -7.29
C ASN A 41 -10.20 4.19 -7.00
N SER A 42 -9.78 3.68 -5.82
CA SER A 42 -8.36 3.38 -5.59
C SER A 42 -7.85 2.29 -6.54
N VAL A 43 -6.53 2.28 -6.79
CA VAL A 43 -5.91 1.29 -7.67
C VAL A 43 -5.99 -0.11 -7.05
N GLU A 44 -5.84 -0.22 -5.73
CA GLU A 44 -6.03 -1.47 -4.97
C GLU A 44 -7.43 -2.02 -5.17
N ARG A 45 -8.45 -1.16 -5.10
CA ARG A 45 -9.84 -1.56 -5.30
C ARG A 45 -10.08 -2.08 -6.71
N ARG A 46 -9.45 -1.47 -7.71
CA ARG A 46 -9.47 -1.96 -9.10
C ARG A 46 -8.76 -3.30 -9.24
N ILE A 47 -7.60 -3.47 -8.62
CA ILE A 47 -6.86 -4.74 -8.61
C ILE A 47 -7.73 -5.85 -8.01
N LEU A 48 -8.39 -5.60 -6.88
CA LEU A 48 -9.33 -6.55 -6.28
C LEU A 48 -10.47 -6.88 -7.26
N ALA A 49 -11.15 -5.89 -7.83
CA ALA A 49 -12.24 -6.13 -8.77
C ALA A 49 -11.80 -6.98 -9.98
N THR A 50 -10.61 -6.72 -10.53
CA THR A 50 -10.08 -7.43 -11.69
C THR A 50 -9.62 -8.85 -11.35
N TYR A 51 -8.85 -9.02 -10.28
CA TYR A 51 -8.10 -10.25 -10.02
C TYR A 51 -8.66 -11.14 -8.92
N LEU A 52 -9.75 -10.75 -8.25
CA LEU A 52 -10.45 -11.67 -7.36
C LEU A 52 -11.00 -12.87 -8.13
N LEU A 53 -10.74 -14.04 -7.59
CA LEU A 53 -11.13 -15.34 -8.09
C LEU A 53 -11.98 -16.07 -7.04
N LYS A 54 -12.71 -17.09 -7.50
CA LYS A 54 -13.25 -18.10 -6.59
C LYS A 54 -12.09 -18.87 -5.97
N LEU A 55 -12.24 -19.27 -4.71
CA LEU A 55 -11.26 -20.14 -4.06
C LEU A 55 -11.14 -21.46 -4.87
N PRO A 56 -9.97 -21.77 -5.43
CA PRO A 56 -9.79 -23.01 -6.18
C PRO A 56 -9.97 -24.24 -5.29
N PRO A 57 -10.42 -25.39 -5.82
CA PRO A 57 -10.47 -26.64 -5.07
C PRO A 57 -9.09 -26.99 -4.49
N GLY A 58 -9.02 -27.23 -3.18
CA GLY A 58 -7.77 -27.56 -2.49
C GLY A 58 -6.85 -26.38 -2.17
N ALA A 59 -7.15 -25.16 -2.64
CA ALA A 59 -6.43 -23.96 -2.23
C ALA A 59 -6.88 -23.52 -0.82
N ARG A 60 -5.93 -23.02 -0.02
CA ARG A 60 -6.23 -22.39 1.27
C ARG A 60 -6.26 -20.87 1.09
N PRO A 61 -7.28 -20.17 1.62
CA PRO A 61 -7.25 -18.71 1.66
C PRO A 61 -6.11 -18.24 2.57
N ASN A 62 -5.63 -17.02 2.34
CA ASN A 62 -4.70 -16.39 3.28
C ASN A 62 -5.36 -16.26 4.65
N LEU A 63 -4.62 -16.62 5.70
CA LEU A 63 -5.08 -16.53 7.07
C LEU A 63 -4.53 -15.27 7.75
N LYS A 64 -5.28 -14.76 8.72
CA LYS A 64 -4.96 -13.56 9.49
C LYS A 64 -3.64 -13.68 10.26
N GLU A 65 -3.30 -14.88 10.74
CA GLU A 65 -2.18 -15.15 11.65
C GLU A 65 -0.81 -14.69 11.14
N ASN A 66 -0.63 -14.63 9.81
CA ASN A 66 0.62 -14.21 9.18
C ASN A 66 0.49 -12.86 8.46
N SER A 67 -0.39 -11.98 8.93
CA SER A 67 -0.68 -10.70 8.27
C SER A 67 -0.70 -9.54 9.25
N ASN A 68 -0.22 -8.38 8.79
CA ASN A 68 -0.27 -7.13 9.54
C ASN A 68 -1.25 -6.11 8.94
N VAL A 69 -1.89 -6.46 7.81
CA VAL A 69 -2.89 -5.62 7.15
C VAL A 69 -4.12 -6.45 6.78
N GLU A 70 -5.29 -5.99 7.22
CA GLU A 70 -6.59 -6.53 6.85
C GLU A 70 -7.32 -5.56 5.94
N ILE A 71 -7.77 -6.03 4.77
CA ILE A 71 -8.51 -5.23 3.80
C ILE A 71 -9.93 -5.79 3.66
N VAL A 72 -10.94 -4.95 3.87
CA VAL A 72 -12.33 -5.28 3.61
C VAL A 72 -12.52 -5.46 2.10
N LEU A 73 -13.04 -6.61 1.70
CA LEU A 73 -13.43 -6.85 0.32
C LEU A 73 -14.66 -6.00 -0.02
N PRO A 74 -14.57 -5.12 -1.04
CA PRO A 74 -15.69 -4.27 -1.41
C PRO A 74 -16.79 -5.11 -2.06
N GLU A 75 -18.04 -4.77 -1.76
CA GLU A 75 -19.18 -5.36 -2.46
C GLU A 75 -19.10 -5.08 -3.97
N ASN A 76 -19.31 -6.15 -4.75
CA ASN A 76 -19.27 -6.11 -6.20
C ASN A 76 -20.30 -7.09 -6.77
N LYS A 77 -21.32 -6.57 -7.46
CA LYS A 77 -22.41 -7.37 -8.03
C LYS A 77 -21.93 -8.44 -9.02
N ALA A 78 -20.88 -8.16 -9.79
CA ALA A 78 -20.33 -9.11 -10.76
C ALA A 78 -19.45 -10.18 -10.09
N LYS A 79 -18.80 -9.83 -8.97
CA LYS A 79 -17.91 -10.71 -8.20
C LYS A 79 -18.20 -10.57 -6.70
N PRO A 80 -19.28 -11.19 -6.20
CA PRO A 80 -19.65 -11.07 -4.80
C PRO A 80 -18.57 -11.68 -3.90
N PRO A 81 -18.10 -10.98 -2.85
CA PRO A 81 -17.04 -11.46 -1.97
C PRO A 81 -17.31 -12.84 -1.34
N LYS A 82 -18.59 -13.18 -1.15
CA LYS A 82 -19.01 -14.52 -0.68
C LYS A 82 -18.43 -15.67 -1.52
N ASN A 83 -18.31 -15.46 -2.82
CA ASN A 83 -17.81 -16.46 -3.76
C ASN A 83 -16.42 -16.09 -4.28
N TYR A 84 -16.05 -14.80 -4.28
CA TYR A 84 -14.82 -14.26 -4.84
C TYR A 84 -13.99 -13.57 -3.75
N ASN A 85 -13.30 -14.37 -2.94
CA ASN A 85 -12.50 -13.94 -1.80
C ASN A 85 -11.05 -14.43 -1.87
N TYR A 86 -10.59 -14.86 -3.04
CA TYR A 86 -9.25 -15.38 -3.23
C TYR A 86 -8.48 -14.55 -4.26
N LEU A 87 -7.22 -14.25 -3.95
CA LEU A 87 -6.23 -13.76 -4.89
C LEU A 87 -5.17 -14.84 -5.09
N SER A 88 -4.78 -15.07 -6.34
CA SER A 88 -3.61 -15.88 -6.65
C SER A 88 -2.34 -15.23 -6.09
N ARG A 89 -1.23 -15.98 -6.03
CA ARG A 89 0.08 -15.44 -5.62
C ARG A 89 0.44 -14.18 -6.41
N GLN A 90 0.28 -14.22 -7.73
CA GLN A 90 0.55 -13.08 -8.60
C GLN A 90 -0.39 -11.89 -8.33
N GLY A 91 -1.68 -12.15 -8.04
CA GLY A 91 -2.63 -11.10 -7.68
C GLY A 91 -2.25 -10.40 -6.37
N LEU A 92 -1.80 -11.18 -5.37
CA LEU A 92 -1.26 -10.66 -4.12
C LEU A 92 0.01 -9.84 -4.35
N ASP A 93 0.95 -10.35 -5.15
CA ASP A 93 2.21 -9.67 -5.45
C ASP A 93 1.97 -8.33 -6.15
N ILE A 94 1.04 -8.28 -7.12
CA ILE A 94 0.63 -7.05 -7.79
C ILE A 94 0.02 -6.05 -6.81
N LEU A 95 -0.84 -6.51 -5.89
CA LEU A 95 -1.44 -5.66 -4.88
C LEU A 95 -0.38 -5.07 -3.93
N LYS A 96 0.50 -5.91 -3.36
CA LYS A 96 1.61 -5.47 -2.50
C LYS A 96 2.54 -4.49 -3.21
N ARG A 97 2.90 -4.79 -4.47
CA ARG A 97 3.75 -3.92 -5.29
C ARG A 97 3.08 -2.58 -5.56
N THR A 98 1.78 -2.56 -5.84
CA THR A 98 1.04 -1.32 -6.10
C THR A 98 1.01 -0.42 -4.86
N ILE A 99 0.77 -1.00 -3.68
CA ILE A 99 0.82 -0.29 -2.39
C ILE A 99 2.22 0.31 -2.19
N ARG A 100 3.27 -0.48 -2.44
CA ARG A 100 4.66 -0.02 -2.36
C ARG A 100 4.98 1.08 -3.36
N ASP A 101 4.54 0.97 -4.61
CA ASP A 101 4.81 1.96 -5.65
C ASP A 101 4.13 3.29 -5.31
N ARG A 102 2.90 3.26 -4.76
CA ARG A 102 2.23 4.46 -4.24
C ARG A 102 3.01 5.11 -3.10
N PHE A 103 3.45 4.33 -2.12
CA PHE A 103 4.29 4.82 -1.02
C PHE A 103 5.53 5.54 -1.56
N ILE A 104 6.23 4.93 -2.53
CA ILE A 104 7.45 5.51 -3.12
C ILE A 104 7.14 6.81 -3.84
N ILE A 105 6.02 6.88 -4.57
CA ILE A 105 5.60 8.08 -5.30
C ILE A 105 5.31 9.22 -4.33
N GLU A 106 4.57 8.96 -3.26
CA GLU A 106 4.24 9.97 -2.25
C GLU A 106 5.49 10.46 -1.52
N LEU A 107 6.30 9.54 -0.98
CA LEU A 107 7.59 9.85 -0.35
C LEU A 107 8.47 10.75 -1.24
N TRP A 108 8.59 10.40 -2.52
CA TRP A 108 9.37 11.19 -3.45
C TRP A 108 8.74 12.55 -3.73
N THR A 109 7.42 12.60 -3.94
CA THR A 109 6.69 13.83 -4.25
C THR A 109 6.85 14.85 -3.13
N ASP A 110 6.76 14.40 -1.89
CA ASP A 110 6.87 15.25 -0.70
C ASP A 110 8.32 15.67 -0.46
N LEU A 111 9.26 14.73 -0.44
CA LEU A 111 10.64 15.03 -0.04
C LEU A 111 11.46 15.68 -1.15
N HIS A 112 11.19 15.40 -2.43
CA HIS A 112 12.02 15.91 -3.53
C HIS A 112 11.89 17.42 -3.72
N ARG A 113 10.72 18.00 -3.41
CA ARG A 113 10.47 19.45 -3.54
C ARG A 113 11.25 20.29 -2.54
N HIS A 114 11.65 19.72 -1.41
CA HIS A 114 12.43 20.39 -0.36
C HIS A 114 13.93 20.45 -0.70
N GLY A 115 14.25 20.41 -2.00
CA GLY A 115 15.60 20.39 -2.53
C GLY A 115 16.49 21.46 -1.91
N TYR A 116 17.58 21.00 -1.29
CA TYR A 116 18.65 21.85 -0.77
C TYR A 116 18.27 22.82 0.36
N ILE A 117 17.23 22.55 1.15
CA ILE A 117 17.13 23.18 2.47
C ILE A 117 18.25 22.58 3.33
N GLY A 118 19.25 23.41 3.63
CA GLY A 118 20.50 23.11 4.32
C GLY A 118 20.48 21.91 5.27
N ARG A 119 21.13 20.83 4.81
CA ARG A 119 21.92 19.88 5.61
C ARG A 119 21.26 18.78 6.46
N ARG A 120 19.94 18.65 6.62
CA ARG A 120 19.39 17.50 7.39
C ARG A 120 18.28 16.74 6.68
N ARG A 121 18.67 15.92 5.69
CA ARG A 121 17.78 14.95 5.02
C ARG A 121 17.16 13.96 6.01
N ASP A 122 17.87 13.66 7.08
CA ASP A 122 17.41 12.73 8.10
C ASP A 122 16.21 13.29 8.87
N GLU A 123 16.23 14.59 9.21
CA GLU A 123 15.10 15.29 9.85
C GLU A 123 13.87 15.29 8.96
N LEU A 124 14.03 15.48 7.65
CA LEU A 124 12.93 15.40 6.70
C LEU A 124 12.28 14.01 6.68
N ILE A 125 13.08 12.94 6.77
CA ILE A 125 12.55 11.58 6.84
C ILE A 125 11.81 11.36 8.16
N TYR A 126 12.35 11.81 9.30
CA TYR A 126 11.66 11.71 10.58
C TYR A 126 10.32 12.46 10.59
N ALA A 127 10.31 13.72 10.13
CA ALA A 127 9.09 14.52 10.02
C ALA A 127 8.06 13.88 9.08
N TRP A 128 8.52 13.30 7.97
CA TRP A 128 7.65 12.61 7.02
C TRP A 128 7.06 11.32 7.61
N MET A 129 7.86 10.55 8.37
CA MET A 129 7.39 9.36 9.08
C MET A 129 6.29 9.71 10.08
N GLU A 130 6.52 10.73 10.91
CA GLU A 130 5.55 11.21 11.90
C GLU A 130 4.24 11.67 11.23
N ALA A 131 4.33 12.47 10.17
CA ALA A 131 3.18 12.97 9.42
C ALA A 131 2.34 11.86 8.75
N HIS A 132 2.92 10.68 8.52
CA HIS A 132 2.27 9.54 7.89
C HIS A 132 1.98 8.38 8.86
N GLY A 133 2.04 8.63 10.19
CA GLY A 133 1.72 7.64 11.20
C GLY A 133 2.67 6.44 11.23
N ILE A 134 3.91 6.63 10.79
CA ILE A 134 4.95 5.60 10.80
C ILE A 134 5.76 5.74 12.08
N GLU A 135 5.91 4.64 12.81
CA GLU A 135 6.67 4.62 14.05
C GLU A 135 8.17 4.86 13.79
N ILE A 136 8.77 5.72 14.62
CA ILE A 136 10.19 6.09 14.54
C ILE A 136 11.04 4.99 15.18
N THR A 137 11.29 3.94 14.40
CA THR A 137 12.22 2.87 14.74
C THR A 137 13.40 2.86 13.76
N ASP A 138 14.56 2.36 14.20
CA ASP A 138 15.73 2.21 13.32
C ASP A 138 15.41 1.38 12.08
N THR A 139 14.60 0.33 12.22
CA THR A 139 14.22 -0.54 11.10
C THR A 139 13.36 0.20 10.07
N ASN A 140 12.35 0.94 10.51
CA ASN A 140 11.50 1.74 9.62
C ASN A 140 12.31 2.83 8.95
N TRP A 141 13.05 3.61 9.73
CA TRP A 141 13.85 4.73 9.21
C TRP A 141 14.88 4.26 8.19
N ASN A 142 15.65 3.21 8.50
CA ASN A 142 16.65 2.65 7.57
C ASN A 142 16.01 2.17 6.25
N SER A 143 14.81 1.60 6.32
CA SER A 143 14.09 1.14 5.12
C SER A 143 13.67 2.31 4.24
N ILE A 144 13.11 3.36 4.84
CA ILE A 144 12.66 4.56 4.12
C ILE A 144 13.85 5.35 3.56
N ALA A 145 14.91 5.55 4.35
CA ALA A 145 16.13 6.23 3.92
C ALA A 145 16.76 5.54 2.70
N LYS A 146 16.86 4.19 2.70
CA LYS A 146 17.35 3.42 1.55
C LYS A 146 16.50 3.64 0.29
N ILE A 147 15.17 3.65 0.43
CA ILE A 147 14.24 3.91 -0.68
C ILE A 147 14.46 5.32 -1.23
N TYR A 148 14.50 6.33 -0.37
CA TYR A 148 14.68 7.72 -0.75
C TYR A 148 16.02 7.96 -1.45
N ILE A 149 17.13 7.46 -0.88
CA ILE A 149 18.46 7.57 -1.49
C ILE A 149 18.48 6.94 -2.89
N ARG A 150 17.82 5.79 -3.07
CA ARG A 150 17.70 5.14 -4.38
C ARG A 150 16.92 6.00 -5.38
N GLN A 151 15.79 6.59 -4.98
CA GLN A 151 15.04 7.50 -5.84
C GLN A 151 15.86 8.73 -6.23
N TYR A 152 16.58 9.30 -5.27
CA TYR A 152 17.46 10.44 -5.51
C TYR A 152 18.58 10.12 -6.51
N LYS A 153 19.23 8.95 -6.37
CA LYS A 153 20.23 8.47 -7.34
C LYS A 153 19.65 8.33 -8.75
N ASN A 154 18.47 7.70 -8.87
CA ASN A 154 17.78 7.54 -10.16
C ASN A 154 17.44 8.89 -10.79
N TYR A 155 16.99 9.86 -10.00
CA TYR A 155 16.72 11.22 -10.45
C TYR A 155 17.99 11.91 -10.98
N LEU A 156 19.09 11.89 -10.23
CA LEU A 156 20.35 12.50 -10.66
C LEU A 156 20.88 11.88 -11.95
N GLN A 157 20.77 10.57 -12.13
CA GLN A 157 21.15 9.89 -13.36
C GLN A 157 20.31 10.35 -14.56
N ARG A 158 18.99 10.46 -14.38
CA ARG A 158 18.06 10.96 -15.43
C ARG A 158 18.37 12.39 -15.81
N GLU A 159 18.65 13.26 -14.83
CA GLU A 159 19.01 14.65 -15.09
C GLU A 159 20.37 14.77 -15.80
N ALA A 160 21.36 13.96 -15.42
CA ALA A 160 22.64 13.90 -16.12
C ALA A 160 22.47 13.46 -17.58
N TYR A 161 21.62 12.45 -17.84
CA TYR A 161 21.31 11.99 -19.19
C TYR A 161 20.63 13.09 -20.03
N LYS A 162 19.60 13.77 -19.49
CA LYS A 162 18.93 14.89 -20.18
C LYS A 162 19.88 16.04 -20.53
N ARG A 163 20.85 16.33 -19.66
CA ARG A 163 21.86 17.38 -19.92
C ARG A 163 22.81 16.98 -21.04
N LYS A 164 23.16 15.70 -21.16
CA LYS A 164 23.98 15.17 -22.27
C LYS A 164 23.20 15.17 -23.58
N SER A 165 21.94 14.74 -23.57
CA SER A 165 21.11 14.69 -24.79
C SER A 165 20.78 16.06 -25.36
N LYS A 166 20.75 17.12 -24.55
CA LYS A 166 20.55 18.51 -25.01
C LYS A 166 21.79 19.16 -25.60
N LYS A 167 22.98 18.56 -25.44
CA LYS A 167 24.26 19.06 -25.95
C LYS A 167 24.71 18.38 -27.25
N SER A 168 24.02 17.30 -27.64
CA SER A 168 24.18 16.60 -28.91
C SER A 168 23.13 17.06 -29.90
#